data_AF-A0A2J0LYU7-F1
#
_entry.id   AF-A0A2J0LYU7-F1
#
_cell.length_a   1.000
_cell.length_b   1.000
_cell.length_c   1.000
_cell.angle_alpha   90.00
_cell.angle_beta   90.00
_cell.angle_gamma   90.00
#
_symmetry.space_group_name_H-M   'P 1'
#
loop_
_entity.id
_entity.type
_entity.pdbx_description
1 polymer ?
#
loop_
_entity_poly.entity_id
_entity_poly.type
_entity_poly.pdbx_seq_one_letter_code
_entity_poly.pdbx_strand_id
1 'polypeptide(L)'
;MKLGVSYFGSRMPDDVADDMKAIRDNRCNFVVHTFSEEDMEFYPGTMEKIVKASKKEGLEVWIDPWAVGQTWGGESYSNFIAKNVDAMQKNAEGGLLPAACLNNPKYRKFMTEWTDAAIKIGADNIFWDEPHFYLYPEAEGCKGWACRCDICCDLFKKRFSKDMPVVMDDNVRLFKEDCLVDFLKFLCDYAKTKKKDIVNSMCYLPFENTSTFTDWSKVAKIASLDIIGTDPYWRKGQTEQEIVKRVGGQAERIAKLAKEYNKEGQIWILNFNIAKGREKDIELAIETTHKAGIRNIAAWSYYGTYQMSNLSSDDPKAVWQTLGRMYKKLH
;
A
#
# COMPACT_ATOMS: atom_id res chain seq x y z
N MET A 1 19.26 -8.97 -5.15
CA MET A 1 18.43 -7.77 -4.90
C MET A 1 17.02 -8.03 -5.40
N LYS A 2 16.00 -7.55 -4.69
CA LYS A 2 14.62 -7.50 -5.18
C LYS A 2 14.29 -6.03 -5.48
N LEU A 3 14.04 -5.71 -6.74
CA LEU A 3 13.90 -4.35 -7.24
C LEU A 3 12.62 -4.25 -8.05
N GLY A 4 11.80 -3.24 -7.78
CA GLY A 4 10.51 -3.15 -8.45
C GLY A 4 9.95 -1.75 -8.51
N VAL A 5 8.85 -1.63 -9.23
CA VAL A 5 8.17 -0.37 -9.46
C VAL A 5 6.67 -0.62 -9.58
N SER A 6 5.86 0.34 -9.18
CA SER A 6 4.43 0.31 -9.45
C SER A 6 4.09 0.81 -10.86
N TYR A 7 3.00 0.31 -11.41
CA TYR A 7 2.52 0.60 -12.75
C TYR A 7 0.98 0.65 -12.77
N PHE A 8 0.41 1.78 -13.22
CA PHE A 8 -1.04 2.00 -13.16
C PHE A 8 -1.62 3.00 -14.15
N GLY A 9 -0.90 3.42 -15.19
CA GLY A 9 -1.43 4.45 -16.10
C GLY A 9 -1.84 3.98 -17.49
N SER A 10 -1.83 2.67 -17.79
CA SER A 10 -2.43 2.13 -19.03
C SER A 10 -3.15 0.79 -18.81
N ARG A 11 -4.31 0.65 -19.45
CA ARG A 11 -5.05 -0.62 -19.61
C ARG A 11 -4.97 -1.13 -21.06
N MET A 12 -4.06 -0.59 -21.89
CA MET A 12 -3.81 -1.03 -23.26
C MET A 12 -2.70 -2.09 -23.26
N PRO A 13 -2.99 -3.39 -23.45
CA PRO A 13 -2.00 -4.44 -23.20
C PRO A 13 -0.73 -4.35 -24.06
N ASP A 14 -0.83 -3.82 -25.28
CA ASP A 14 0.31 -3.66 -26.17
C ASP A 14 1.30 -2.61 -25.64
N ASP A 15 0.80 -1.44 -25.20
CA ASP A 15 1.62 -0.39 -24.56
C ASP A 15 2.24 -0.91 -23.27
N VAL A 16 1.44 -1.63 -22.47
CA VAL A 16 1.93 -2.23 -21.21
C VAL A 16 3.05 -3.21 -21.49
N ALA A 17 2.97 -4.02 -22.55
CA ALA A 17 4.03 -4.95 -22.90
C ALA A 17 5.37 -4.25 -23.22
N ASP A 18 5.33 -3.09 -23.88
CA ASP A 18 6.53 -2.29 -24.13
C ASP A 18 7.07 -1.63 -22.86
N ASP A 19 6.19 -1.14 -21.99
CA ASP A 19 6.59 -0.62 -20.68
C ASP A 19 7.23 -1.70 -19.78
N MET A 20 6.72 -2.94 -19.81
CA MET A 20 7.31 -4.06 -19.06
C MET A 20 8.74 -4.38 -19.53
N LYS A 21 9.02 -4.24 -20.84
CA LYS A 21 10.39 -4.34 -21.36
C LYS A 21 11.27 -3.26 -20.76
N ALA A 22 10.81 -2.01 -20.75
CA ALA A 22 11.55 -0.88 -20.18
C ALA A 22 11.80 -1.04 -18.67
N ILE A 23 10.83 -1.57 -17.93
CA ILE A 23 10.93 -1.88 -16.50
C ILE A 23 12.01 -2.95 -16.25
N ARG A 24 12.00 -4.06 -17.00
CA ARG A 24 13.06 -5.07 -16.94
C ARG A 24 14.42 -4.48 -17.31
N ASP A 25 14.51 -3.67 -18.36
CA ASP A 25 15.77 -3.10 -18.83
C ASP A 25 16.41 -2.14 -17.80
N ASN A 26 15.61 -1.65 -16.86
CA ASN A 26 16.04 -0.93 -15.65
C ASN A 26 16.30 -1.83 -14.43
N ARG A 27 16.47 -3.14 -14.65
CA ARG A 27 16.83 -4.16 -13.64
C ARG A 27 15.75 -4.38 -12.58
N CYS A 28 14.51 -4.00 -12.85
CA CYS A 28 13.41 -4.46 -12.01
C CYS A 28 13.18 -5.96 -12.24
N ASN A 29 12.84 -6.67 -11.18
CA ASN A 29 12.47 -8.09 -11.19
C ASN A 29 11.05 -8.34 -10.66
N PHE A 30 10.36 -7.30 -10.20
CA PHE A 30 8.92 -7.34 -9.97
C PHE A 30 8.25 -6.03 -10.39
N VAL A 31 6.95 -6.10 -10.64
CA VAL A 31 6.09 -4.95 -10.93
C VAL A 31 4.83 -5.05 -10.09
N VAL A 32 4.35 -3.90 -9.60
CA VAL A 32 3.10 -3.81 -8.85
C VAL A 32 2.03 -3.18 -9.72
N HIS A 33 1.01 -3.95 -10.07
CA HIS A 33 -0.14 -3.45 -10.80
C HIS A 33 -1.26 -3.09 -9.83
N THR A 34 -1.80 -1.89 -9.98
CA THR A 34 -3.04 -1.48 -9.30
C THR A 34 -4.21 -2.28 -9.85
N PHE A 35 -5.06 -2.77 -8.97
CA PHE A 35 -6.27 -3.49 -9.32
C PHE A 35 -7.43 -2.94 -8.48
N SER A 36 -8.01 -1.85 -8.99
CA SER A 36 -9.11 -1.14 -8.37
C SER A 36 -10.44 -1.91 -8.50
N GLU A 37 -11.49 -1.39 -7.87
CA GLU A 37 -12.85 -1.93 -8.05
C GLU A 37 -13.33 -1.83 -9.51
N GLU A 38 -12.94 -0.77 -10.22
CA GLU A 38 -13.22 -0.59 -11.65
C GLU A 38 -12.52 -1.68 -12.47
N ASP A 39 -11.26 -1.97 -12.16
CA ASP A 39 -10.49 -3.01 -12.85
C ASP A 39 -11.14 -4.39 -12.64
N MET A 40 -11.62 -4.68 -11.43
CA MET A 40 -12.30 -5.93 -11.11
C MET A 40 -13.67 -6.04 -11.81
N GLU A 41 -14.44 -4.94 -11.89
CA GLU A 41 -15.79 -4.93 -12.48
C GLU A 41 -15.74 -4.97 -14.01
N PHE A 42 -14.83 -4.22 -14.65
CA PHE A 42 -14.87 -3.97 -16.10
C PHE A 42 -13.66 -4.50 -16.87
N TYR A 43 -12.50 -4.66 -16.23
CA TYR A 43 -11.25 -5.02 -16.89
C TYR A 43 -10.59 -6.35 -16.46
N PRO A 44 -11.28 -7.37 -15.90
CA PRO A 44 -10.59 -8.55 -15.36
C PRO A 44 -9.80 -9.32 -16.42
N GLY A 45 -10.34 -9.47 -17.64
CA GLY A 45 -9.64 -10.13 -18.75
C GLY A 45 -8.48 -9.30 -19.33
N THR A 46 -8.57 -7.97 -19.25
CA THR A 46 -7.47 -7.07 -19.65
C THR A 46 -6.34 -7.14 -18.65
N MET A 47 -6.66 -7.12 -17.34
CA MET A 47 -5.67 -7.28 -16.28
C MET A 47 -4.97 -8.64 -16.36
N GLU A 48 -5.67 -9.73 -16.67
CA GLU A 48 -5.03 -11.03 -16.91
C GLU A 48 -4.00 -10.97 -18.06
N LYS A 49 -4.30 -10.26 -19.15
CA LYS A 49 -3.35 -10.06 -20.26
C LYS A 49 -2.14 -9.23 -19.83
N ILE A 50 -2.35 -8.18 -19.05
CA ILE A 50 -1.29 -7.33 -18.48
C ILE A 50 -0.37 -8.15 -17.58
N VAL A 51 -0.94 -8.94 -16.66
CA VAL A 51 -0.17 -9.85 -15.79
C VAL A 51 0.67 -10.82 -16.64
N LYS A 52 0.08 -11.43 -17.67
CA LYS A 52 0.82 -12.32 -18.59
C LYS A 52 1.95 -11.61 -19.32
N ALA A 53 1.74 -10.37 -19.77
CA ALA A 53 2.78 -9.56 -20.41
C ALA A 53 3.94 -9.29 -19.45
N SER A 54 3.67 -8.91 -18.20
CA SER A 54 4.71 -8.71 -17.18
C SER A 54 5.51 -9.99 -16.91
N LYS A 55 4.83 -11.13 -16.75
CA LYS A 55 5.51 -12.41 -16.53
C LYS A 55 6.36 -12.86 -17.71
N LYS A 56 5.94 -12.55 -18.95
CA LYS A 56 6.72 -12.85 -20.16
C LYS A 56 8.08 -12.13 -20.16
N GLU A 57 8.14 -10.94 -19.58
CA GLU A 57 9.40 -10.19 -19.41
C GLU A 57 10.21 -10.64 -18.18
N GLY A 58 9.74 -11.67 -17.45
CA GLY A 58 10.42 -12.25 -16.29
C GLY A 58 10.17 -11.52 -14.97
N LEU A 59 9.15 -10.66 -14.91
CA LEU A 59 8.79 -9.93 -13.70
C LEU A 59 7.83 -10.74 -12.81
N GLU A 60 8.13 -10.82 -11.52
CA GLU A 60 7.16 -11.22 -10.50
C GLU A 60 6.02 -10.19 -10.45
N VAL A 61 4.78 -10.63 -10.34
CA VAL A 61 3.61 -9.73 -10.41
C VAL A 61 2.94 -9.58 -9.06
N TRP A 62 2.92 -8.35 -8.57
CA TRP A 62 2.25 -7.95 -7.34
C TRP A 62 0.94 -7.25 -7.70
N ILE A 63 -0.14 -7.56 -6.98
CA ILE A 63 -1.45 -6.94 -7.19
C ILE A 63 -1.84 -6.13 -5.96
N ASP A 64 -2.24 -4.89 -6.21
CA ASP A 64 -2.51 -3.87 -5.20
C ASP A 64 -4.02 -3.48 -5.20
N PRO A 65 -4.69 -3.43 -4.03
CA PRO A 65 -6.12 -3.10 -3.89
C PRO A 65 -6.39 -1.58 -3.97
N TRP A 66 -5.85 -0.94 -5.00
CA TRP A 66 -5.82 0.51 -5.22
C TRP A 66 -7.15 1.21 -4.89
N ALA A 67 -7.16 1.93 -3.76
CA ALA A 67 -8.28 2.66 -3.17
C ALA A 67 -9.58 1.86 -2.93
N VAL A 68 -9.51 0.52 -2.95
CA VAL A 68 -10.66 -0.36 -2.74
C VAL A 68 -11.30 -0.07 -1.38
N GLY A 69 -12.62 0.14 -1.37
CA GLY A 69 -13.37 0.54 -0.17
C GLY A 69 -12.92 1.85 0.48
N GLN A 70 -11.99 2.61 -0.13
CA GLN A 70 -11.29 3.75 0.48
C GLN A 70 -10.62 3.40 1.81
N THR A 71 -10.01 2.21 1.90
CA THR A 71 -9.26 1.76 3.10
C THR A 71 -7.83 1.31 2.78
N TRP A 72 -7.36 1.58 1.57
CA TRP A 72 -6.04 1.21 1.04
C TRP A 72 -5.47 2.42 0.27
N GLY A 73 -4.15 2.43 0.05
CA GLY A 73 -3.48 3.47 -0.74
C GLY A 73 -4.05 3.63 -2.15
N GLY A 74 -3.98 4.85 -2.70
CA GLY A 74 -4.24 5.13 -4.11
C GLY A 74 -5.30 6.19 -4.44
N GLU A 75 -5.24 6.69 -5.68
CA GLU A 75 -6.11 7.74 -6.21
C GLU A 75 -7.23 7.18 -7.13
N SER A 76 -8.06 6.27 -6.61
CA SER A 76 -9.28 5.81 -7.28
C SER A 76 -10.51 6.00 -6.39
N TYR A 77 -11.69 5.88 -6.99
CA TYR A 77 -12.97 5.94 -6.28
C TYR A 77 -13.47 4.54 -5.93
N SER A 78 -14.30 4.45 -4.88
CA SER A 78 -14.94 3.19 -4.48
C SER A 78 -16.43 3.19 -4.83
N ASN A 79 -16.81 2.26 -5.71
CA ASN A 79 -18.20 1.94 -6.04
C ASN A 79 -18.84 1.09 -4.93
N PHE A 80 -18.06 0.30 -4.20
CA PHE A 80 -18.50 -0.51 -3.08
C PHE A 80 -19.21 0.34 -2.03
N ILE A 81 -18.59 1.43 -1.57
CA ILE A 81 -19.20 2.32 -0.56
C ILE A 81 -20.41 3.08 -1.10
N ALA A 82 -20.41 3.42 -2.40
CA ALA A 82 -21.57 4.06 -3.05
C ALA A 82 -22.78 3.12 -3.12
N LYS A 83 -22.56 1.83 -3.37
CA LYS A 83 -23.61 0.78 -3.40
C LYS A 83 -23.97 0.23 -2.02
N ASN A 84 -23.11 0.40 -1.01
CA ASN A 84 -23.27 -0.17 0.33
C ASN A 84 -23.08 0.89 1.42
N VAL A 85 -23.96 1.90 1.44
CA VAL A 85 -23.92 2.98 2.43
C VAL A 85 -24.00 2.46 3.87
N ASP A 86 -24.71 1.34 4.09
CA ASP A 86 -24.80 0.67 5.38
C ASP A 86 -23.49 -0.02 5.84
N ALA A 87 -22.54 -0.19 4.92
CA ALA A 87 -21.20 -0.71 5.21
C ALA A 87 -20.15 0.37 5.44
N MET A 88 -20.52 1.66 5.33
CA MET A 88 -19.60 2.77 5.53
C MET A 88 -19.19 2.93 7.00
N GLN A 89 -18.01 3.54 7.20
CA GLN A 89 -17.54 3.95 8.50
C GLN A 89 -18.42 5.09 9.03
N LYS A 90 -18.57 5.14 10.36
CA LYS A 90 -19.17 6.29 11.05
C LYS A 90 -18.09 6.99 11.89
N ASN A 91 -18.09 8.31 11.89
CA ASN A 91 -17.23 9.12 12.76
C ASN A 91 -17.63 8.97 14.24
N ALA A 92 -16.91 9.68 15.11
CA ALA A 92 -17.14 9.66 16.54
C ALA A 92 -18.58 10.08 16.94
N GLU A 93 -19.24 10.92 16.16
CA GLU A 93 -20.59 11.43 16.41
C GLU A 93 -21.70 10.63 15.69
N GLY A 94 -21.33 9.60 14.91
CA GLY A 94 -22.27 8.76 14.16
C GLY A 94 -22.54 9.22 12.72
N GLY A 95 -21.90 10.29 12.25
CA GLY A 95 -21.95 10.74 10.85
C GLY A 95 -21.22 9.79 9.90
N LEU A 96 -21.76 9.61 8.69
CA LEU A 96 -21.18 8.72 7.68
C LEU A 96 -19.86 9.29 7.13
N LEU A 97 -18.91 8.40 6.87
CA LEU A 97 -17.61 8.70 6.28
C LEU A 97 -17.41 7.87 5.00
N PRO A 98 -16.80 8.42 3.95
CA PRO A 98 -16.64 7.79 2.64
C PRO A 98 -15.54 6.71 2.65
N ALA A 99 -15.63 5.74 3.55
CA ALA A 99 -14.77 4.57 3.61
C ALA A 99 -15.53 3.37 4.17
N ALA A 100 -15.20 2.16 3.74
CA ALA A 100 -15.85 0.94 4.21
C ALA A 100 -15.39 0.58 5.63
N CYS A 101 -16.28 0.05 6.45
CA CYS A 101 -15.93 -0.44 7.77
C CYS A 101 -15.22 -1.81 7.66
N LEU A 102 -13.99 -1.88 8.16
CA LEU A 102 -13.14 -3.08 8.17
C LEU A 102 -13.79 -4.29 8.86
N ASN A 103 -14.71 -4.05 9.80
CA ASN A 103 -15.44 -5.08 10.52
C ASN A 103 -16.77 -5.46 9.88
N ASN A 104 -17.23 -4.73 8.86
CA ASN A 104 -18.51 -5.02 8.24
C ASN A 104 -18.43 -6.30 7.39
N PRO A 105 -19.32 -7.30 7.61
CA PRO A 105 -19.30 -8.55 6.86
C PRO A 105 -19.41 -8.37 5.34
N LYS A 106 -20.15 -7.37 4.85
CA LYS A 106 -20.25 -7.09 3.41
C LYS A 106 -18.90 -6.72 2.83
N TYR A 107 -18.14 -5.87 3.53
CA TYR A 107 -16.83 -5.44 3.06
C TYR A 107 -15.80 -6.56 3.16
N ARG A 108 -15.81 -7.34 4.25
CA ARG A 108 -14.95 -8.53 4.36
C ARG A 108 -15.22 -9.54 3.24
N LYS A 109 -16.49 -9.79 2.91
CA LYS A 109 -16.86 -10.64 1.78
C LYS A 109 -16.35 -10.06 0.46
N PHE A 110 -16.55 -8.78 0.21
CA PHE A 110 -16.07 -8.13 -1.00
C PHE A 110 -14.54 -8.23 -1.15
N MET A 111 -13.79 -8.02 -0.06
CA MET A 111 -12.33 -8.18 -0.10
C MET A 111 -11.88 -9.62 -0.33
N THR A 112 -12.63 -10.62 0.14
CA THR A 112 -12.33 -12.02 -0.24
C THR A 112 -12.59 -12.31 -1.71
N GLU A 113 -13.62 -11.70 -2.30
CA GLU A 113 -13.90 -11.79 -3.74
C GLU A 113 -12.83 -11.07 -4.57
N TRP A 114 -12.38 -9.89 -4.11
CA TRP A 114 -11.26 -9.17 -4.70
C TRP A 114 -9.96 -9.99 -4.62
N THR A 115 -9.70 -10.62 -3.48
CA THR A 115 -8.53 -11.51 -3.28
C THR A 115 -8.58 -12.70 -4.24
N ASP A 116 -9.74 -13.34 -4.39
CA ASP A 116 -9.93 -14.43 -5.37
C ASP A 116 -9.67 -13.93 -6.80
N ALA A 117 -10.13 -12.72 -7.14
CA ALA A 117 -9.89 -12.12 -8.46
C ALA A 117 -8.40 -11.81 -8.70
N ALA A 118 -7.70 -11.22 -7.73
CA ALA A 118 -6.26 -10.95 -7.80
C ALA A 118 -5.44 -12.23 -8.03
N ILE A 119 -5.76 -13.31 -7.30
CA ILE A 119 -5.13 -14.62 -7.50
C ILE A 119 -5.45 -15.17 -8.89
N LYS A 120 -6.71 -15.08 -9.32
CA LYS A 120 -7.17 -15.58 -10.63
C LYS A 120 -6.49 -14.90 -11.81
N ILE A 121 -6.28 -13.58 -11.76
CA ILE A 121 -5.56 -12.87 -12.84
C ILE A 121 -4.06 -13.18 -12.86
N GLY A 122 -3.54 -13.83 -11.81
CA GLY A 122 -2.21 -14.41 -11.78
C GLY A 122 -1.24 -13.75 -10.80
N ALA A 123 -1.70 -13.16 -9.71
CA ALA A 123 -0.82 -12.62 -8.67
C ALA A 123 0.21 -13.65 -8.16
N ASP A 124 1.46 -13.20 -8.03
CA ASP A 124 2.51 -13.90 -7.28
C ASP A 124 2.58 -13.36 -5.85
N ASN A 125 2.24 -12.09 -5.67
CA ASN A 125 2.14 -11.40 -4.39
C ASN A 125 0.86 -10.55 -4.34
N ILE A 126 0.21 -10.51 -3.19
CA ILE A 126 -0.82 -9.51 -2.89
C ILE A 126 -0.20 -8.44 -1.99
N PHE A 127 -0.14 -7.22 -2.52
CA PHE A 127 0.44 -6.07 -1.84
C PHE A 127 -0.67 -5.32 -1.10
N TRP A 128 -0.72 -5.52 0.22
CA TRP A 128 -1.64 -4.84 1.12
C TRP A 128 -1.12 -3.43 1.44
N ASP A 129 -1.46 -2.49 0.55
CA ASP A 129 -0.93 -1.13 0.59
C ASP A 129 -1.71 -0.26 1.58
N GLU A 130 -1.07 0.07 2.70
CA GLU A 130 -1.54 1.07 3.65
C GLU A 130 -2.96 0.85 4.20
N PRO A 131 -3.31 -0.31 4.79
CA PRO A 131 -4.63 -0.49 5.40
C PRO A 131 -4.90 0.59 6.46
N HIS A 132 -6.03 1.29 6.34
CA HIS A 132 -6.39 2.38 7.24
C HIS A 132 -7.89 2.51 7.50
N PHE A 133 -8.24 3.12 8.64
CA PHE A 133 -9.55 3.76 8.79
C PHE A 133 -9.58 5.07 8.02
N TYR A 134 -10.76 5.66 7.83
CA TYR A 134 -10.91 6.95 7.14
C TYR A 134 -9.84 7.96 7.58
N LEU A 135 -9.03 8.43 6.62
CA LEU A 135 -7.99 9.42 6.85
C LEU A 135 -8.63 10.81 6.79
N TYR A 136 -8.61 11.52 7.91
CA TYR A 136 -9.10 12.89 7.95
C TYR A 136 -8.08 13.83 7.30
N PRO A 137 -8.47 14.69 6.35
CA PRO A 137 -7.57 15.66 5.76
C PRO A 137 -7.02 16.62 6.81
N GLU A 138 -5.73 16.53 7.13
CA GLU A 138 -5.07 17.42 8.09
C GLU A 138 -5.13 18.89 7.64
N ALA A 139 -5.06 19.12 6.32
CA ALA A 139 -5.12 20.44 5.70
C ALA A 139 -6.45 21.18 5.94
N GLU A 140 -7.52 20.44 6.26
CA GLU A 140 -8.85 20.99 6.54
C GLU A 140 -9.09 21.22 8.04
N GLY A 141 -8.08 20.95 8.90
CA GLY A 141 -8.21 21.06 10.35
C GLY A 141 -9.17 20.02 10.96
N CYS A 142 -9.62 19.04 10.18
CA CYS A 142 -10.54 18.01 10.59
C CYS A 142 -9.86 17.07 11.59
N LYS A 143 -10.28 17.15 12.86
CA LYS A 143 -9.87 16.21 13.91
C LYS A 143 -11.02 15.25 14.15
N GLY A 144 -10.80 13.98 13.83
CA GLY A 144 -11.80 12.95 14.00
C GLY A 144 -11.19 11.56 14.10
N TRP A 145 -12.04 10.58 14.34
CA TRP A 145 -11.65 9.19 14.29
C TRP A 145 -12.86 8.33 13.89
N ALA A 146 -12.57 7.26 13.15
CA ALA A 146 -13.53 6.25 12.74
C ALA A 146 -13.05 4.88 13.21
N CYS A 147 -13.87 3.86 13.44
CA CYS A 147 -15.28 3.76 13.10
C CYS A 147 -16.09 3.48 14.38
N ARG A 148 -17.20 4.21 14.57
CA ARG A 148 -18.23 3.93 15.60
C ARG A 148 -19.55 3.44 15.00
N CYS A 149 -19.50 2.71 13.87
CA CYS A 149 -20.69 2.02 13.41
C CYS A 149 -21.14 0.95 14.44
N ASP A 150 -22.39 0.53 14.34
CA ASP A 150 -23.03 -0.36 15.31
C ASP A 150 -22.22 -1.66 15.50
N ILE A 151 -21.65 -2.20 14.42
CA ILE A 151 -20.77 -3.38 14.46
C ILE A 151 -19.50 -3.11 15.29
N CYS A 152 -18.83 -1.97 15.07
CA CYS A 152 -17.64 -1.61 15.84
C CYS A 152 -17.96 -1.36 17.31
N CYS A 153 -19.08 -0.70 17.60
CA CYS A 153 -19.55 -0.47 18.97
C CYS A 153 -19.84 -1.80 19.69
N ASP A 154 -20.48 -2.76 19.01
CA ASP A 154 -20.76 -4.09 19.56
C ASP A 154 -19.48 -4.90 19.81
N LEU A 155 -18.54 -4.90 18.86
CA LEU A 155 -17.24 -5.57 19.03
C LEU A 155 -16.42 -4.95 20.15
N PHE A 156 -16.43 -3.61 20.26
CA PHE A 156 -15.79 -2.89 21.36
C PHE A 156 -16.42 -3.29 22.69
N LYS A 157 -17.76 -3.28 22.79
CA LYS A 157 -18.49 -3.63 24.01
C LYS A 157 -18.23 -5.07 24.44
N LYS A 158 -18.20 -6.01 23.50
CA LYS A 158 -17.83 -7.41 23.78
C LYS A 158 -16.43 -7.53 24.36
N ARG A 159 -15.49 -6.71 23.88
CA ARG A 159 -14.09 -6.76 24.31
C ARG A 159 -13.83 -6.08 25.65
N PHE A 160 -14.38 -4.89 25.86
CA PHE A 160 -14.07 -4.05 27.02
C PHE A 160 -15.19 -4.01 28.06
N SER A 161 -16.31 -4.73 27.84
CA SER A 161 -17.48 -4.78 28.71
C SER A 161 -18.07 -3.40 29.05
N LYS A 162 -17.91 -2.42 28.14
CA LYS A 162 -18.42 -1.05 28.28
C LYS A 162 -18.78 -0.49 26.90
N ASP A 163 -19.66 0.51 26.86
CA ASP A 163 -20.00 1.17 25.60
C ASP A 163 -18.80 1.93 25.03
N MET A 164 -18.70 1.97 23.69
CA MET A 164 -17.63 2.65 22.99
C MET A 164 -17.78 4.18 23.17
N PRO A 165 -16.81 4.89 23.77
CA PRO A 165 -16.95 6.32 24.02
C PRO A 165 -16.90 7.13 22.72
N VAL A 166 -17.45 8.35 22.76
CA VAL A 166 -17.34 9.34 21.66
C VAL A 166 -15.92 9.92 21.63
N VAL A 167 -15.38 10.26 22.80
CA VAL A 167 -14.01 10.73 22.96
C VAL A 167 -13.06 9.54 22.94
N MET A 168 -12.03 9.61 22.10
CA MET A 168 -11.05 8.54 21.99
C MET A 168 -10.26 8.37 23.29
N ASP A 169 -10.38 7.20 23.92
CA ASP A 169 -9.55 6.75 25.03
C ASP A 169 -8.55 5.67 24.56
N ASP A 170 -7.72 5.17 25.49
CA ASP A 170 -6.74 4.13 25.16
C ASP A 170 -7.39 2.80 24.75
N ASN A 171 -8.60 2.49 25.25
CA ASN A 171 -9.33 1.29 24.83
C ASN A 171 -9.77 1.42 23.37
N VAL A 172 -10.22 2.60 22.94
CA VAL A 172 -10.58 2.87 21.54
C VAL A 172 -9.35 2.75 20.64
N ARG A 173 -8.20 3.30 21.06
CA ARG A 173 -6.94 3.17 20.29
C ARG A 173 -6.55 1.70 20.11
N LEU A 174 -6.54 0.93 21.20
CA LEU A 174 -6.23 -0.50 21.19
C LEU A 174 -7.24 -1.30 20.36
N PHE A 175 -8.53 -0.98 20.46
CA PHE A 175 -9.58 -1.62 19.66
C PHE A 175 -9.32 -1.46 18.17
N LYS A 176 -9.07 -0.21 17.74
CA LYS A 176 -8.90 0.12 16.33
C LYS A 176 -7.66 -0.53 15.74
N GLU A 177 -6.55 -0.46 16.44
CA GLU A 177 -5.32 -1.13 16.01
C GLU A 177 -5.55 -2.64 15.84
N ASP A 178 -6.26 -3.28 16.77
CA ASP A 178 -6.54 -4.69 16.67
C ASP A 178 -7.56 -5.02 15.56
N CYS A 179 -8.49 -4.11 15.22
CA CYS A 179 -9.34 -4.27 14.04
C CYS A 179 -8.53 -4.24 12.73
N LEU A 180 -7.55 -3.35 12.62
CA LEU A 180 -6.66 -3.29 11.46
C LEU A 180 -5.82 -4.58 11.35
N VAL A 181 -5.23 -5.02 12.46
CA VAL A 181 -4.44 -6.26 12.52
C VAL A 181 -5.29 -7.48 12.20
N ASP A 182 -6.50 -7.58 12.76
CA ASP A 182 -7.44 -8.67 12.47
C ASP A 182 -7.87 -8.68 11.01
N PHE A 183 -8.19 -7.52 10.44
CA PHE A 183 -8.60 -7.41 9.04
C PHE A 183 -7.47 -7.83 8.09
N LEU A 184 -6.25 -7.34 8.32
CA LEU A 184 -5.08 -7.74 7.53
C LEU A 184 -4.77 -9.23 7.68
N LYS A 185 -4.79 -9.75 8.91
CA LYS A 185 -4.58 -11.18 9.19
C LYS A 185 -5.63 -12.03 8.47
N PHE A 186 -6.89 -11.63 8.52
CA PHE A 186 -8.00 -12.30 7.84
C PHE A 186 -7.73 -12.43 6.33
N LEU A 187 -7.29 -11.35 5.68
CA LEU A 187 -7.01 -11.36 4.24
C LEU A 187 -5.75 -12.17 3.90
N CYS A 188 -4.67 -12.04 4.68
CA CYS A 188 -3.45 -12.81 4.49
C CYS A 188 -3.71 -14.32 4.64
N ASP A 189 -4.44 -14.71 5.69
CA ASP A 189 -4.83 -16.11 5.92
C ASP A 189 -5.71 -16.62 4.78
N TYR A 190 -6.73 -15.85 4.39
CA TYR A 190 -7.63 -16.21 3.30
C TYR A 190 -6.87 -16.44 1.99
N ALA A 191 -5.95 -15.53 1.62
CA ALA A 191 -5.12 -15.68 0.43
C ALA A 191 -4.34 -17.01 0.45
N LYS A 192 -3.73 -17.37 1.59
CA LYS A 192 -3.00 -18.64 1.75
C LYS A 192 -3.92 -19.88 1.67
N THR A 193 -5.21 -19.77 2.01
CA THR A 193 -6.18 -20.86 1.77
C THR A 193 -6.50 -21.07 0.30
N LYS A 194 -6.39 -20.02 -0.52
CA LYS A 194 -6.71 -20.05 -1.95
C LYS A 194 -5.50 -20.38 -2.83
N LYS A 195 -4.31 -19.94 -2.44
CA LYS A 195 -3.05 -20.29 -3.08
C LYS A 195 -1.95 -20.36 -2.02
N LYS A 196 -1.49 -21.57 -1.71
CA LYS A 196 -0.57 -21.84 -0.57
C LYS A 196 0.74 -21.05 -0.65
N ASP A 197 1.27 -20.86 -1.85
CA ASP A 197 2.52 -20.19 -2.15
C ASP A 197 2.37 -18.71 -2.51
N ILE A 198 1.16 -18.13 -2.44
CA ILE A 198 0.98 -16.69 -2.64
C ILE A 198 1.78 -15.93 -1.59
N VAL A 199 2.51 -14.90 -1.99
CA VAL A 199 3.18 -14.00 -1.06
C VAL A 199 2.18 -12.94 -0.60
N ASN A 200 2.22 -12.57 0.68
CA ASN A 200 1.56 -11.38 1.19
C ASN A 200 2.62 -10.34 1.57
N SER A 201 2.55 -9.15 0.99
CA SER A 201 3.35 -7.99 1.42
C SER A 201 2.46 -6.90 2.01
N MET A 202 3.00 -6.10 2.92
CA MET A 202 2.27 -5.01 3.55
C MET A 202 3.13 -3.74 3.60
N CYS A 203 2.53 -2.60 3.24
CA CYS A 203 3.12 -1.28 3.41
C CYS A 203 2.46 -0.53 4.59
N TYR A 204 3.26 -0.05 5.55
CA TYR A 204 2.79 0.88 6.57
C TYR A 204 2.83 2.29 6.03
N LEU A 205 1.78 3.07 6.31
CA LEU A 205 1.85 4.52 6.29
C LEU A 205 2.98 4.99 7.22
N PRO A 206 3.84 5.94 6.80
CA PRO A 206 5.06 6.30 7.51
C PRO A 206 4.81 7.31 8.64
N PHE A 207 3.58 7.32 9.17
CA PHE A 207 3.12 8.20 10.24
C PHE A 207 2.06 7.52 11.11
N GLU A 208 2.03 7.94 12.37
CA GLU A 208 1.13 7.41 13.38
C GLU A 208 0.01 8.43 13.64
N ASN A 209 -1.24 8.04 13.37
CA ASN A 209 -2.40 8.87 13.69
C ASN A 209 -3.57 8.00 14.18
N THR A 210 -4.75 8.60 14.33
CA THR A 210 -5.92 7.87 14.83
C THR A 210 -6.40 6.77 13.89
N SER A 211 -5.98 6.75 12.63
CA SER A 211 -6.48 5.87 11.57
C SER A 211 -5.47 4.80 11.11
N THR A 212 -4.24 4.83 11.60
CA THR A 212 -3.13 3.94 11.20
C THR A 212 -2.62 3.07 12.36
N PHE A 213 -1.64 2.22 12.09
CA PHE A 213 -0.94 1.42 13.11
C PHE A 213 0.00 2.29 13.94
N THR A 214 0.06 2.03 15.24
CA THR A 214 1.08 2.62 16.14
C THR A 214 2.19 1.61 16.45
N ASP A 215 1.84 0.34 16.65
CA ASP A 215 2.74 -0.77 16.91
C ASP A 215 2.83 -1.71 15.69
N TRP A 216 3.82 -1.45 14.84
CA TRP A 216 4.10 -2.29 13.66
C TRP A 216 4.48 -3.74 14.03
N SER A 217 4.90 -4.02 15.27
CA SER A 217 5.21 -5.39 15.69
C SER A 217 3.97 -6.29 15.69
N LYS A 218 2.76 -5.74 15.89
CA LYS A 218 1.52 -6.51 15.84
C LYS A 218 1.24 -7.07 14.44
N VAL A 219 1.52 -6.28 13.41
CA VAL A 219 1.40 -6.71 12.00
C VAL A 219 2.52 -7.68 11.64
N ALA A 220 3.76 -7.40 12.07
CA ALA A 220 4.90 -8.30 11.84
C ALA A 220 4.72 -9.71 12.45
N LYS A 221 3.88 -9.85 13.49
CA LYS A 221 3.51 -11.15 14.10
C LYS A 221 2.55 -11.99 13.25
N ILE A 222 1.91 -11.44 12.22
CA ILE A 222 1.00 -12.19 11.35
C ILE A 222 1.80 -13.28 10.62
N ALA A 223 1.46 -14.55 10.87
CA ALA A 223 2.21 -15.68 10.34
C ALA A 223 2.09 -15.80 8.82
N SER A 224 0.93 -15.48 8.26
CA SER A 224 0.63 -15.51 6.82
C SER A 224 1.11 -14.29 6.04
N LEU A 225 1.75 -13.31 6.70
CA LEU A 225 2.37 -12.15 6.09
C LEU A 225 3.87 -12.41 5.89
N ASP A 226 4.39 -12.18 4.69
CA ASP A 226 5.77 -12.58 4.34
C ASP A 226 6.73 -11.38 4.31
N ILE A 227 6.24 -10.24 3.80
CA ILE A 227 7.04 -9.02 3.58
C ILE A 227 6.40 -7.85 4.33
N ILE A 228 7.23 -7.06 5.01
CA ILE A 228 6.84 -5.80 5.65
C ILE A 228 7.66 -4.64 5.09
N GLY A 229 6.99 -3.53 4.81
CA GLY A 229 7.66 -2.33 4.31
C GLY A 229 6.92 -1.05 4.67
N THR A 230 7.52 0.07 4.32
CA THR A 230 6.93 1.41 4.46
C THR A 230 7.50 2.29 3.35
N ASP A 231 6.90 3.45 3.18
CA ASP A 231 7.12 4.37 2.08
C ASP A 231 7.47 5.76 2.62
N PRO A 232 8.72 5.96 3.08
CA PRO A 232 9.13 7.17 3.82
C PRO A 232 9.32 8.39 2.91
N TYR A 233 8.29 8.76 2.15
CA TYR A 233 8.31 9.84 1.19
C TYR A 233 8.64 11.18 1.85
N TRP A 234 9.49 11.93 1.17
CA TRP A 234 9.83 13.29 1.53
C TRP A 234 8.92 14.29 0.83
N ARG A 235 8.86 15.50 1.37
CA ARG A 235 8.08 16.60 0.81
C ARG A 235 8.96 17.53 -0.04
N LYS A 236 8.33 18.26 -0.96
CA LYS A 236 9.00 19.32 -1.73
C LYS A 236 9.64 20.32 -0.77
N GLY A 237 10.90 20.70 -1.05
CA GLY A 237 11.65 21.68 -0.27
C GLY A 237 12.48 21.12 0.89
N GLN A 238 12.31 19.84 1.26
CA GLN A 238 13.17 19.23 2.30
C GLN A 238 14.65 19.17 1.85
N THR A 239 15.57 19.26 2.80
CA THR A 239 17.02 19.16 2.51
C THR A 239 17.47 17.71 2.34
N GLU A 240 18.65 17.49 1.75
CA GLU A 240 19.23 16.15 1.63
C GLU A 240 19.41 15.48 3.00
N GLN A 241 19.82 16.23 4.03
CA GLN A 241 19.97 15.66 5.39
C GLN A 241 18.62 15.21 5.97
N GLU A 242 17.55 15.95 5.71
CA GLU A 242 16.21 15.58 6.17
C GLU A 242 15.69 14.32 5.47
N ILE A 243 15.96 14.19 4.17
CA ILE A 243 15.62 13.01 3.38
C ILE A 243 16.37 11.80 3.92
N VAL A 244 17.69 11.89 4.08
CA VAL A 244 18.51 10.80 4.63
C VAL A 244 18.05 10.41 6.03
N LYS A 245 17.76 11.38 6.90
CA LYS A 245 17.25 11.10 8.25
C LYS A 245 15.91 10.38 8.23
N ARG A 246 14.97 10.84 7.40
CA ARG A 246 13.63 10.24 7.26
C ARG A 246 13.72 8.81 6.71
N VAL A 247 14.35 8.65 5.55
CA VAL A 247 14.45 7.36 4.86
C VAL A 247 15.29 6.38 5.67
N GLY A 248 16.42 6.82 6.21
CA GLY A 248 17.30 6.00 7.04
C GLY A 248 16.62 5.50 8.31
N GLY A 249 15.97 6.39 9.06
CA GLY A 249 15.26 6.00 10.28
C GLY A 249 14.16 4.97 10.04
N GLN A 250 13.41 5.10 8.95
CA GLN A 250 12.35 4.14 8.59
C GLN A 250 12.93 2.82 8.04
N ALA A 251 14.00 2.88 7.25
CA ALA A 251 14.71 1.69 6.77
C ALA A 251 15.32 0.88 7.93
N GLU A 252 15.92 1.54 8.92
CA GLU A 252 16.44 0.89 10.13
C GLU A 252 15.31 0.25 10.98
N ARG A 253 14.17 0.95 11.12
CA ARG A 253 12.98 0.42 11.80
C ARG A 253 12.48 -0.86 11.12
N ILE A 254 12.32 -0.84 9.80
CA ILE A 254 11.91 -2.02 9.02
C ILE A 254 12.95 -3.13 9.12
N ALA A 255 14.25 -2.84 8.96
CA ALA A 255 15.31 -3.85 9.05
C ALA A 255 15.32 -4.55 10.43
N LYS A 256 15.12 -3.80 11.51
CA LYS A 256 15.01 -4.35 12.87
C LYS A 256 13.79 -5.27 13.01
N LEU A 257 12.61 -4.81 12.61
CA LEU A 257 11.37 -5.60 12.70
C LEU A 257 11.44 -6.85 11.82
N ALA A 258 11.95 -6.71 10.60
CA ALA A 258 12.12 -7.82 9.67
C ALA A 258 13.02 -8.91 10.26
N LYS A 259 14.14 -8.52 10.87
CA LYS A 259 15.03 -9.45 11.58
C LYS A 259 14.36 -10.10 12.79
N GLU A 260 13.66 -9.32 13.62
CA GLU A 260 13.02 -9.80 14.84
C GLU A 260 11.91 -10.83 14.56
N TYR A 261 11.11 -10.60 13.53
CA TYR A 261 9.94 -11.43 13.19
C TYR A 261 10.17 -12.35 11.99
N ASN A 262 11.42 -12.49 11.54
CA ASN A 262 11.81 -13.29 10.37
C ASN A 262 10.95 -13.00 9.14
N LYS A 263 10.83 -11.71 8.79
CA LYS A 263 10.15 -11.20 7.60
C LYS A 263 11.17 -10.65 6.61
N GLU A 264 10.77 -10.52 5.36
CA GLU A 264 11.51 -9.70 4.41
C GLU A 264 11.19 -8.22 4.64
N GLY A 265 12.21 -7.36 4.71
CA GLY A 265 12.06 -5.92 4.86
C GLY A 265 12.10 -5.20 3.50
N GLN A 266 11.15 -4.30 3.27
CA GLN A 266 11.03 -3.51 2.04
C GLN A 266 10.95 -2.01 2.32
N ILE A 267 11.47 -1.19 1.40
CA ILE A 267 11.26 0.27 1.40
C ILE A 267 10.82 0.73 0.01
N TRP A 268 9.82 1.61 0.00
CA TRP A 268 9.33 2.29 -1.19
C TRP A 268 9.92 3.68 -1.33
N ILE A 269 10.49 3.98 -2.49
CA ILE A 269 11.14 5.24 -2.81
C ILE A 269 10.18 6.14 -3.57
N LEU A 270 10.13 7.42 -3.17
CA LEU A 270 9.35 8.44 -3.86
C LEU A 270 9.93 8.65 -5.27
N ASN A 271 9.10 8.44 -6.27
CA ASN A 271 9.41 8.57 -7.71
C ASN A 271 8.24 9.27 -8.43
N PHE A 272 7.55 10.16 -7.73
CA PHE A 272 6.47 11.02 -8.18
C PHE A 272 6.59 12.39 -7.51
N ASN A 273 5.97 13.42 -8.06
CA ASN A 273 6.04 14.80 -7.54
C ASN A 273 7.48 15.31 -7.30
N ILE A 274 8.48 14.78 -8.00
CA ILE A 274 9.86 15.25 -7.89
C ILE A 274 10.02 16.53 -8.70
N ALA A 275 10.50 17.57 -8.02
CA ALA A 275 10.77 18.85 -8.67
C ALA A 275 11.98 18.75 -9.59
N LYS A 276 11.98 19.49 -10.69
CA LYS A 276 13.10 19.48 -11.65
C LYS A 276 14.42 19.84 -10.97
N GLY A 277 15.46 19.04 -11.18
CA GLY A 277 16.78 19.23 -10.56
C GLY A 277 16.90 18.61 -9.15
N ARG A 278 15.88 17.91 -8.67
CA ARG A 278 15.87 17.17 -7.39
C ARG A 278 15.94 15.66 -7.57
N GLU A 279 16.20 15.16 -8.78
CA GLU A 279 16.25 13.73 -9.08
C GLU A 279 17.33 13.00 -8.26
N LYS A 280 18.40 13.70 -7.86
CA LYS A 280 19.44 13.16 -6.95
C LYS A 280 18.90 12.70 -5.59
N ASP A 281 17.75 13.21 -5.16
CA ASP A 281 17.11 12.79 -3.91
C ASP A 281 16.73 11.30 -3.95
N ILE A 282 16.39 10.78 -5.13
CA ILE A 282 16.12 9.36 -5.37
C ILE A 282 17.40 8.54 -5.13
N GLU A 283 18.56 9.02 -5.58
CA GLU A 283 19.84 8.35 -5.36
C GLU A 283 20.17 8.27 -3.87
N LEU A 284 20.04 9.41 -3.17
CA LEU A 284 20.24 9.51 -1.73
C LEU A 284 19.33 8.53 -0.96
N ALA A 285 18.04 8.46 -1.31
CA ALA A 285 17.09 7.58 -0.67
C ALA A 285 17.41 6.09 -0.90
N ILE A 286 17.77 5.70 -2.14
CA ILE A 286 18.14 4.32 -2.49
C ILE A 286 19.43 3.90 -1.77
N GLU A 287 20.47 4.75 -1.79
CA GLU A 287 21.73 4.45 -1.11
C GLU A 287 21.54 4.32 0.40
N THR A 288 20.75 5.21 1.00
CA THR A 288 20.43 5.19 2.44
C THR A 288 19.71 3.89 2.81
N THR A 289 18.70 3.53 2.02
CA THR A 289 17.96 2.27 2.17
C THR A 289 18.87 1.05 2.08
N HIS A 290 19.74 1.00 1.07
CA HIS A 290 20.67 -0.10 0.87
C HIS A 290 21.71 -0.20 2.01
N LYS A 291 22.22 0.94 2.49
CA LYS A 291 23.16 1.01 3.64
C LYS A 291 22.52 0.49 4.93
N ALA A 292 21.22 0.68 5.12
CA ALA A 292 20.46 0.13 6.25
C ALA A 292 20.23 -1.40 6.18
N GLY A 293 20.71 -2.07 5.13
CA GLY A 293 20.60 -3.52 4.98
C GLY A 293 19.34 -4.00 4.26
N ILE A 294 18.48 -3.09 3.80
CA ILE A 294 17.30 -3.44 3.00
C ILE A 294 17.73 -3.89 1.60
N ARG A 295 17.15 -5.00 1.13
CA ARG A 295 17.48 -5.62 -0.17
C ARG A 295 16.27 -5.79 -1.09
N ASN A 296 15.08 -5.45 -0.59
CA ASN A 296 13.87 -5.27 -1.38
C ASN A 296 13.56 -3.77 -1.44
N ILE A 297 13.77 -3.16 -2.61
CA ILE A 297 13.58 -1.72 -2.82
C ILE A 297 12.63 -1.53 -3.98
N ALA A 298 11.55 -0.83 -3.74
CA ALA A 298 10.52 -0.53 -4.73
C ALA A 298 10.40 0.98 -4.93
N ALA A 299 9.70 1.42 -5.97
CA ALA A 299 9.43 2.83 -6.22
C ALA A 299 8.00 3.07 -6.71
N TRP A 300 7.37 4.12 -6.17
CA TRP A 300 6.13 4.68 -6.70
C TRP A 300 6.49 5.94 -7.49
N SER A 301 6.38 6.00 -8.82
CA SER A 301 5.94 4.95 -9.73
C SER A 301 6.74 4.93 -11.04
N TYR A 302 6.35 4.05 -11.97
CA TYR A 302 6.91 3.97 -13.31
C TYR A 302 6.94 5.33 -14.00
N TYR A 303 8.05 5.61 -14.67
CA TYR A 303 8.23 6.79 -15.51
C TYR A 303 7.85 8.12 -14.84
N GLY A 304 8.19 8.28 -13.55
CA GLY A 304 7.95 9.53 -12.82
C GLY A 304 6.47 9.89 -12.63
N THR A 305 5.57 8.91 -12.76
CA THR A 305 4.11 9.08 -12.72
C THR A 305 3.57 9.99 -13.83
N TYR A 306 4.22 9.99 -15.00
CA TYR A 306 3.86 10.87 -16.13
C TYR A 306 2.37 10.83 -16.53
N GLN A 307 1.73 9.67 -16.40
CA GLN A 307 0.33 9.48 -16.82
C GLN A 307 -0.70 10.14 -15.89
N MET A 308 -0.36 10.41 -14.62
CA MET A 308 -1.27 11.07 -13.68
C MET A 308 -0.77 12.48 -13.38
N SER A 309 -1.33 13.46 -14.09
CA SER A 309 -0.86 14.86 -14.10
C SER A 309 -0.75 15.50 -12.71
N ASN A 310 -1.62 15.14 -11.76
CA ASN A 310 -1.61 15.67 -10.40
C ASN A 310 -0.42 15.17 -9.55
N LEU A 311 0.15 14.02 -9.91
CA LEU A 311 1.29 13.40 -9.22
C LEU A 311 2.57 13.34 -10.07
N SER A 312 2.48 13.71 -11.34
CA SER A 312 3.63 13.69 -12.25
C SER A 312 4.77 14.52 -11.69
N SER A 313 5.98 13.98 -11.82
CA SER A 313 7.20 14.77 -11.59
C SER A 313 7.36 15.84 -12.67
N ASP A 314 8.14 16.88 -12.40
CA ASP A 314 8.38 17.97 -13.35
C ASP A 314 9.20 17.49 -14.58
N ASP A 315 10.10 16.53 -14.37
CA ASP A 315 10.85 15.82 -15.42
C ASP A 315 10.78 14.29 -15.22
N PRO A 316 9.68 13.65 -15.66
CA PRO A 316 9.46 12.23 -15.42
C PRO A 316 10.51 11.32 -16.07
N LYS A 317 11.11 11.76 -17.18
CA LYS A 317 12.18 11.04 -17.87
C LYS A 317 13.46 11.05 -17.04
N ALA A 318 13.87 12.19 -16.50
CA ALA A 318 15.06 12.29 -15.65
C ALA A 318 14.92 11.46 -14.36
N VAL A 319 13.72 11.46 -13.78
CA VAL A 319 13.35 10.60 -12.64
C VAL A 319 13.52 9.12 -12.98
N TRP A 320 12.94 8.65 -14.10
CA TRP A 320 13.07 7.26 -14.54
C TRP A 320 14.50 6.83 -14.84
N GLN A 321 15.27 7.70 -15.50
CA GLN A 321 16.68 7.45 -15.79
C GLN A 321 17.53 7.35 -14.51
N THR A 322 17.23 8.19 -13.52
CA THR A 322 17.93 8.18 -12.23
C THR A 322 17.65 6.90 -11.47
N LEU A 323 16.37 6.49 -11.36
CA LEU A 323 15.99 5.22 -10.74
C LEU A 323 16.70 4.03 -11.43
N GLY A 324 16.62 3.96 -12.76
CA GLY A 324 17.25 2.89 -13.54
C GLY A 324 18.77 2.83 -13.39
N ARG A 325 19.45 3.99 -13.35
CA ARG A 325 20.89 4.07 -13.07
C ARG A 325 21.21 3.49 -11.69
N MET A 326 20.43 3.81 -10.67
CA MET A 326 20.65 3.32 -9.31
C MET A 326 20.37 1.82 -9.18
N TYR A 327 19.29 1.33 -9.77
CA TYR A 327 18.99 -0.11 -9.79
C TYR A 327 20.08 -0.92 -10.50
N LYS A 328 20.62 -0.42 -11.62
CA LYS A 328 21.76 -1.03 -12.31
C LYS A 328 23.05 -1.07 -11.47
N LYS A 329 23.27 -0.13 -10.55
CA LYS A 329 24.42 -0.13 -9.64
C LYS A 329 24.29 -1.15 -8.50
N LEU A 330 23.07 -1.48 -8.08
CA LEU A 330 22.81 -2.39 -6.97
C LEU A 330 22.77 -3.87 -7.38
N HIS A 331 22.70 -4.14 -8.68
CA HIS A 331 22.45 -5.46 -9.24
C HIS A 331 23.75 -6.21 -9.57
#